data_AF-A0A7Z0RVZ4-F1
#
_entry.id   AF-A0A7Z0RVZ4-F1
#
_cell.length_a   1.000
_cell.length_b   1.000
_cell.length_c   1.000
_cell.angle_alpha   90.00
_cell.angle_beta   90.00
_cell.angle_gamma   90.00
#
_symmetry.space_group_name_H-M   'P 1'
#
loop_
_entity.id
_entity.type
_entity.pdbx_description
1 polymer ?
#
loop_
_entity_poly.entity_id
_entity_poly.type
_entity_poly.pdbx_seq_one_letter_code
_entity_poly.pdbx_strand_id
1 'polypeptide(L)'
;MKLTRRQLLKNSLLMGAAAPLSLGAAWASDAGHPNAPFHGDIRLYGVEHSTTELGLGLRQQGFAPRYEGRLDPLALSALPSGTLIAGFTDEAGVVLLTSLLAGRGRIIALGRHEAEHHWLLSHRGSVSEPLAVESGSWQVSFGRAYARLALASGRDRHTHQFPRAETNSDASELSFLVKV
;
A
#
# COMPACT_ATOMS: atom_id res chain seq x y z
N MET A 1 -6.54 16.94 -29.45
CA MET A 1 -5.30 16.36 -30.02
C MET A 1 -5.12 14.97 -29.44
N LYS A 2 -4.98 13.92 -30.27
CA LYS A 2 -4.80 12.54 -29.79
C LYS A 2 -3.30 12.20 -29.76
N LEU A 3 -2.76 11.90 -28.58
CA LEU A 3 -1.37 11.46 -28.40
C LEU A 3 -1.17 10.12 -29.12
N THR A 4 -0.13 10.01 -29.94
CA THR A 4 0.08 8.84 -30.79
C THR A 4 0.89 7.76 -30.06
N ARG A 5 0.62 6.49 -30.39
CA ARG A 5 1.18 5.26 -29.77
C ARG A 5 2.70 5.27 -29.62
N ARG A 6 3.40 6.02 -30.47
CA ARG A 6 4.87 6.17 -30.47
C ARG A 6 5.39 7.10 -29.36
N GLN A 7 4.58 8.04 -28.87
CA GLN A 7 4.90 8.89 -27.71
C GLN A 7 4.70 8.15 -26.38
N LEU A 8 3.70 7.27 -26.31
CA LEU A 8 3.49 6.36 -25.16
C LEU A 8 4.68 5.40 -24.96
N LEU A 9 5.18 4.80 -26.04
CA LEU A 9 6.31 3.87 -25.97
C LEU A 9 7.66 4.53 -25.61
N LYS A 10 7.85 5.81 -25.96
CA LYS A 10 9.05 6.55 -25.55
C LYS A 10 9.06 6.88 -24.05
N ASN A 11 7.88 7.13 -23.46
CA ASN A 11 7.77 7.39 -22.01
C ASN A 11 7.84 6.10 -21.18
N SER A 12 7.37 4.97 -21.70
CA SER A 12 7.47 3.68 -20.99
C SER A 12 8.89 3.13 -20.95
N LEU A 13 9.71 3.37 -21.99
CA LEU A 13 11.11 2.92 -22.00
C LEU A 13 12.01 3.76 -21.06
N LEU A 14 11.64 5.01 -20.77
CA LEU A 14 12.35 5.88 -19.82
C LEU A 14 11.99 5.59 -18.35
N MET A 15 10.89 4.88 -18.08
CA MET A 15 10.54 4.43 -16.72
C MET A 15 11.27 3.15 -16.29
N GLY A 16 12.01 2.48 -17.20
CA GLY A 16 12.71 1.22 -16.91
C GLY A 16 14.14 1.35 -16.39
N ALA A 17 14.75 2.54 -16.38
CA ALA A 17 16.19 2.67 -16.08
C ALA A 17 16.61 3.85 -15.19
N ALA A 18 15.69 4.69 -14.72
CA ALA A 18 16.05 5.81 -13.84
C ALA A 18 14.86 6.26 -12.98
N ALA A 19 14.53 5.49 -11.93
CA ALA A 19 13.80 6.07 -10.80
C ALA A 19 14.83 6.84 -9.94
N PRO A 20 14.74 8.17 -9.81
CA PRO A 20 15.80 8.99 -9.23
C PRO A 20 15.93 8.76 -7.72
N LEU A 21 17.19 8.65 -7.30
CA LEU A 21 17.69 8.70 -5.93
C LEU A 21 17.52 10.10 -5.31
N SER A 22 16.31 10.61 -5.09
CA SER A 22 16.13 11.91 -4.39
C SER A 22 14.68 12.14 -3.92
N LEU A 23 14.28 11.53 -2.80
CA LEU A 23 13.17 12.06 -1.98
C LEU A 23 13.63 12.12 -0.53
N GLY A 24 14.53 13.08 -0.29
CA GLY A 24 14.99 13.45 1.03
C GLY A 24 13.93 14.23 1.81
N ALA A 25 13.85 13.90 3.09
CA ALA A 25 13.50 14.78 4.21
C ALA A 25 12.23 15.65 4.10
N ALA A 26 11.12 15.11 4.61
CA ALA A 26 10.15 15.90 5.38
C ALA A 26 9.84 15.14 6.69
N TRP A 27 10.48 15.57 7.77
CA TRP A 27 10.33 15.08 9.14
C TRP A 27 9.48 16.07 9.95
N ALA A 28 8.89 15.57 11.05
CA ALA A 28 7.99 16.24 12.01
C ALA A 28 6.57 16.43 11.45
N SER A 29 5.48 16.10 12.13
CA SER A 29 5.19 15.87 13.55
C SER A 29 3.84 15.14 13.58
N ASP A 30 3.62 14.18 14.48
CA ASP A 30 2.31 14.14 15.13
C ASP A 30 2.35 13.26 16.38
N ALA A 31 2.18 13.92 17.52
CA ALA A 31 2.01 13.34 18.83
C ALA A 31 0.64 13.79 19.34
N GLY A 32 -0.18 12.82 19.75
CA GLY A 32 -1.25 13.03 20.72
C GLY A 32 -2.66 13.06 20.16
N HIS A 33 -3.41 11.97 20.40
CA HIS A 33 -4.85 12.00 20.73
C HIS A 33 -5.13 10.85 21.72
N PRO A 34 -5.65 11.12 22.94
CA PRO A 34 -5.63 10.15 24.04
C PRO A 34 -6.84 9.20 24.14
N ASN A 35 -7.67 9.03 23.09
CA ASN A 35 -8.84 8.14 23.20
C ASN A 35 -9.27 7.42 21.91
N ALA A 36 -8.41 7.37 20.90
CA ALA A 36 -8.56 6.42 19.79
C ALA A 36 -7.85 5.10 20.18
N PRO A 37 -8.23 3.93 19.64
CA PRO A 37 -7.34 2.76 19.70
C PRO A 37 -5.93 3.24 19.34
N PHE A 38 -4.93 2.79 20.10
CA PHE A 38 -3.55 3.32 20.15
C PHE A 38 -2.81 3.38 18.78
N HIS A 39 -3.50 2.99 17.71
CA HIS A 39 -3.05 2.66 16.38
C HIS A 39 -3.77 3.42 15.25
N GLY A 40 -4.79 4.24 15.57
CA GLY A 40 -5.57 5.01 14.58
C GLY A 40 -6.51 4.15 13.72
N ASP A 41 -7.52 4.79 13.10
CA ASP A 41 -8.44 4.11 12.17
C ASP A 41 -7.75 3.85 10.82
N ILE A 42 -7.91 2.63 10.28
CA ILE A 42 -7.52 2.29 8.90
C ILE A 42 -8.77 2.26 8.03
N ARG A 43 -8.74 3.01 6.93
CA ARG A 43 -9.75 2.94 5.87
C ARG A 43 -9.28 2.00 4.76
N LEU A 44 -10.12 1.03 4.42
CA LEU A 44 -9.86 0.03 3.39
C LEU A 44 -10.60 0.35 2.11
N TYR A 45 -9.85 0.39 1.02
CA TYR A 45 -10.37 0.63 -0.32
C TYR A 45 -10.18 -0.60 -1.22
N GLY A 46 -11.21 -0.91 -1.98
CA GLY A 46 -11.33 -2.07 -2.86
C GLY A 46 -12.72 -2.70 -2.73
N VAL A 47 -13.12 -3.47 -3.74
CA VAL A 47 -14.49 -4.03 -3.83
C VAL A 47 -14.51 -5.55 -3.92
N GLU A 48 -13.33 -6.18 -3.90
CA GLU A 48 -13.19 -7.62 -4.17
C GLU A 48 -12.70 -8.38 -2.94
N HIS A 49 -12.72 -9.72 -3.07
CA HIS A 49 -12.25 -10.68 -2.08
C HIS A 49 -10.87 -10.30 -1.50
N SER A 50 -9.95 -9.79 -2.33
CA SER A 50 -8.64 -9.31 -1.87
C SER A 50 -8.74 -8.29 -0.73
N THR A 51 -9.69 -7.35 -0.81
CA THR A 51 -9.91 -6.31 0.22
C THR A 51 -10.43 -6.91 1.52
N THR A 52 -11.33 -7.89 1.43
CA THR A 52 -11.91 -8.58 2.58
C THR A 52 -10.85 -9.38 3.33
N GLU A 53 -10.01 -10.11 2.60
CA GLU A 53 -8.90 -10.89 3.17
C GLU A 53 -7.82 -9.98 3.77
N LEU A 54 -7.47 -8.87 3.11
CA LEU A 54 -6.60 -7.85 3.68
C LEU A 54 -7.16 -7.31 5.01
N GLY A 55 -8.47 -7.03 5.05
CA GLY A 55 -9.14 -6.60 6.27
C GLY A 55 -9.24 -7.67 7.35
N LEU A 56 -9.28 -8.96 6.99
CA LEU A 56 -9.14 -10.06 7.95
C LEU A 56 -7.75 -10.04 8.61
N GLY A 57 -6.69 -9.85 7.82
CA GLY A 57 -5.33 -9.75 8.33
C GLY A 57 -5.12 -8.60 9.31
N LEU A 58 -5.69 -7.42 9.00
CA LEU A 58 -5.69 -6.26 9.89
C LEU A 58 -6.42 -6.56 11.22
N ARG A 59 -7.60 -7.19 11.14
CA ARG A 59 -8.38 -7.59 12.33
C ARG A 59 -7.65 -8.57 13.24
N GLN A 60 -6.93 -9.52 12.64
CA GLN A 60 -6.09 -10.47 13.39
C GLN A 60 -4.94 -9.78 14.16
N GLN A 61 -4.57 -8.55 13.77
CA GLN A 61 -3.60 -7.71 14.48
C GLN A 61 -4.26 -6.65 15.38
N GLY A 62 -5.57 -6.76 15.64
CA GLY A 62 -6.31 -5.86 16.53
C GLY A 62 -6.77 -4.55 15.90
N PHE A 63 -6.63 -4.37 14.58
CA PHE A 63 -7.20 -3.21 13.89
C PHE A 63 -8.68 -3.42 13.56
N ALA A 64 -9.46 -2.34 13.57
CA ALA A 64 -10.86 -2.34 13.12
C ALA A 64 -11.00 -1.51 11.82
N PRO A 65 -10.70 -2.10 10.65
CA PRO A 65 -10.74 -1.35 9.40
C PRO A 65 -12.17 -0.94 9.02
N ARG A 66 -12.31 0.27 8.47
CA ARG A 66 -13.55 0.74 7.84
C ARG A 66 -13.48 0.50 6.33
N TYR A 67 -14.43 -0.23 5.77
CA TYR A 67 -14.49 -0.50 4.34
C TYR A 67 -15.19 0.66 3.63
N GLU A 68 -14.46 1.35 2.75
CA GLU A 68 -14.95 2.53 2.02
C GLU A 68 -15.37 2.20 0.57
N GLY A 69 -15.24 0.93 0.16
CA GLY A 69 -15.53 0.51 -1.21
C GLY A 69 -14.42 0.93 -2.18
N ARG A 70 -14.76 1.27 -3.43
CA ARG A 70 -13.75 1.58 -4.46
C ARG A 70 -12.91 2.79 -4.06
N LEU A 71 -11.59 2.70 -4.32
CA LEU A 71 -10.70 3.84 -4.13
C LEU A 71 -11.13 5.01 -5.00
N ASP A 72 -11.55 6.11 -4.36
CA ASP A 72 -11.66 7.43 -4.97
C ASP A 72 -10.49 8.29 -4.47
N PRO A 73 -9.46 8.54 -5.30
CA PRO A 73 -8.33 9.36 -4.91
C PRO A 73 -8.69 10.79 -4.50
N LEU A 74 -9.83 11.33 -4.97
CA LEU A 74 -10.31 12.65 -4.55
C LEU A 74 -10.84 12.62 -3.12
N ALA A 75 -11.52 11.53 -2.71
CA ALA A 75 -12.03 11.38 -1.35
C ALA A 75 -10.93 11.43 -0.28
N LEU A 76 -9.68 11.12 -0.66
CA LEU A 76 -8.53 11.20 0.23
C LEU A 76 -8.29 12.63 0.73
N SER A 77 -8.72 13.67 0.01
CA SER A 77 -8.48 15.07 0.39
C SER A 77 -9.33 15.51 1.56
N ALA A 78 -10.43 14.80 1.80
CA ALA A 78 -11.36 15.06 2.89
C ALA A 78 -10.99 14.29 4.16
N LEU A 79 -9.94 13.46 4.13
CA LEU A 79 -9.54 12.66 5.28
C LEU A 79 -8.74 13.52 6.28
N PRO A 80 -8.96 13.34 7.60
CA PRO A 80 -8.13 13.97 8.61
C PRO A 80 -6.66 13.59 8.46
N SER A 81 -5.77 14.53 8.74
CA SER A 81 -4.33 14.24 8.87
C SER A 81 -4.09 13.14 9.91
N GLY A 82 -3.14 12.26 9.61
CA GLY A 82 -2.84 11.07 10.39
C GLY A 82 -3.64 9.84 9.99
N THR A 83 -4.68 9.96 9.15
CA THR A 83 -5.50 8.81 8.73
C THR A 83 -4.67 7.80 7.96
N LEU A 84 -4.81 6.52 8.33
CA LEU A 84 -4.24 5.42 7.58
C LEU A 84 -5.24 4.90 6.56
N ILE A 85 -4.77 4.70 5.34
CA ILE A 85 -5.55 4.10 4.27
C ILE A 85 -4.79 2.92 3.68
N ALA A 86 -5.48 1.84 3.37
CA ALA A 86 -4.90 0.70 2.67
C ALA A 86 -5.89 0.12 1.66
N GLY A 87 -5.41 -0.67 0.72
CA GLY A 87 -6.29 -1.23 -0.29
C GLY A 87 -5.58 -1.77 -1.51
N PHE A 88 -6.36 -2.04 -2.54
CA PHE A 88 -5.91 -2.52 -3.84
C PHE A 88 -6.26 -1.55 -4.96
N THR A 89 -5.37 -1.43 -5.94
CA THR A 89 -5.58 -0.64 -7.16
C THR A 89 -4.64 -1.13 -8.27
N ASP A 90 -4.77 -0.59 -9.47
CA ASP A 90 -3.88 -0.87 -10.60
C ASP A 90 -2.69 0.11 -10.65
N GLU A 91 -1.76 -0.09 -11.60
CA GLU A 91 -0.60 0.79 -11.78
C GLU A 91 -1.00 2.26 -12.00
N ALA A 92 -2.06 2.51 -12.80
CA ALA A 92 -2.54 3.86 -13.08
C ALA A 92 -3.10 4.54 -11.83
N GLY A 93 -3.86 3.79 -11.01
CA GLY A 93 -4.40 4.21 -9.74
C GLY A 93 -3.31 4.53 -8.72
N VAL A 94 -2.25 3.72 -8.63
CA VAL A 94 -1.08 4.03 -7.77
C VAL A 94 -0.39 5.31 -8.23
N VAL A 95 -0.15 5.48 -9.53
CA VAL A 95 0.47 6.71 -10.06
C VAL A 95 -0.39 7.93 -9.73
N LEU A 96 -1.70 7.86 -9.97
CA LEU A 96 -2.62 8.96 -9.66
C LEU A 96 -2.65 9.26 -8.15
N LEU A 97 -2.71 8.22 -7.33
CA LEU A 97 -2.66 8.30 -5.87
C LEU A 97 -1.38 9.02 -5.41
N THR A 98 -0.21 8.61 -5.91
CA THR A 98 1.07 9.26 -5.56
C THR A 98 1.09 10.74 -5.93
N SER A 99 0.56 11.09 -7.11
CA SER A 99 0.50 12.48 -7.59
C SER A 99 -0.42 13.33 -6.73
N LEU A 100 -1.58 12.82 -6.32
CA LEU A 100 -2.55 13.55 -5.51
C LEU A 100 -2.14 13.67 -4.05
N LEU A 101 -1.33 12.73 -3.55
CA LEU A 101 -0.77 12.77 -2.20
C LEU A 101 0.44 13.69 -2.07
N ALA A 102 0.94 14.28 -3.17
CA ALA A 102 2.10 15.16 -3.14
C ALA A 102 1.95 16.26 -2.07
N GLY A 103 2.76 16.19 -1.01
CA GLY A 103 2.78 17.15 0.10
C GLY A 103 1.72 16.98 1.19
N ARG A 104 0.83 16.00 1.08
CA ARG A 104 -0.32 15.81 2.00
C ARG A 104 -0.59 14.35 2.39
N GLY A 105 0.36 13.49 2.10
CA GLY A 105 0.29 12.09 2.47
C GLY A 105 1.54 11.35 2.02
N ARG A 106 1.74 10.19 2.61
CA ARG A 106 2.94 9.38 2.45
C ARG A 106 2.56 7.93 2.28
N ILE A 107 3.02 7.36 1.17
CA ILE A 107 3.04 5.90 1.01
C ILE A 107 4.02 5.33 2.04
N ILE A 108 3.48 4.52 2.93
CA ILE A 108 4.21 3.76 3.93
C ILE A 108 4.68 2.45 3.32
N ALA A 109 3.83 1.79 2.55
CA ALA A 109 4.15 0.52 1.92
C ALA A 109 3.41 0.31 0.60
N LEU A 110 4.03 -0.46 -0.30
CA LEU A 110 3.48 -0.87 -1.58
C LEU A 110 3.70 -2.37 -1.78
N GLY A 111 2.61 -3.07 -2.06
CA GLY A 111 2.62 -4.46 -2.48
C GLY A 111 2.44 -4.58 -3.99
N ARG A 112 3.22 -5.44 -4.63
CA ARG A 112 2.99 -5.87 -6.02
C ARG A 112 2.81 -7.37 -6.03
N HIS A 113 1.73 -7.83 -6.63
CA HIS A 113 1.31 -9.21 -6.60
C HIS A 113 1.28 -9.74 -8.02
N GLU A 114 2.13 -10.73 -8.30
CA GLU A 114 2.25 -11.36 -9.60
C GLU A 114 2.00 -12.87 -9.47
N ALA A 115 1.98 -13.56 -10.60
CA ALA A 115 1.69 -14.99 -10.67
C ALA A 115 2.65 -15.84 -9.82
N GLU A 116 3.92 -15.43 -9.68
CA GLU A 116 4.95 -16.24 -9.02
C GLU A 116 5.53 -15.61 -7.75
N HIS A 117 5.41 -14.28 -7.62
CA HIS A 117 6.07 -13.54 -6.56
C HIS A 117 5.18 -12.45 -5.99
N HIS A 118 5.36 -12.19 -4.70
CA HIS A 118 4.85 -10.99 -4.06
C HIS A 118 6.03 -10.11 -3.64
N TRP A 119 5.93 -8.83 -3.97
CA TRP A 119 6.90 -7.82 -3.54
C TRP A 119 6.24 -6.92 -2.53
N LEU A 120 6.94 -6.63 -1.43
CA LEU A 120 6.52 -5.60 -0.49
C LEU A 120 7.67 -4.62 -0.28
N LEU A 121 7.44 -3.38 -0.70
CA LEU A 121 8.29 -2.24 -0.41
C LEU A 121 7.70 -1.51 0.82
N SER A 122 8.53 -1.27 1.82
CA SER A 122 8.20 -0.55 3.05
C SER A 122 9.14 0.64 3.25
N HIS A 123 8.61 1.75 3.74
CA HIS A 123 9.34 2.94 4.14
C HIS A 123 9.37 3.15 5.66
N ARG A 124 8.91 2.16 6.43
CA ARG A 124 8.77 2.24 7.89
C ARG A 124 9.47 1.15 8.70
N GLY A 125 10.04 0.15 8.04
CA GLY A 125 10.75 -0.92 8.73
C GLY A 125 10.77 -2.22 7.95
N SER A 126 11.51 -3.19 8.47
CA SER A 126 11.67 -4.51 7.89
C SER A 126 10.35 -5.27 7.86
N VAL A 127 10.16 -6.05 6.81
CA VAL A 127 9.10 -7.05 6.74
C VAL A 127 9.75 -8.39 7.07
N SER A 128 9.47 -8.95 8.24
CA SER A 128 10.20 -10.11 8.76
C SER A 128 9.47 -11.44 8.61
N GLU A 129 8.16 -11.44 8.30
CA GLU A 129 7.39 -12.68 8.20
C GLU A 129 7.20 -13.10 6.73
N PRO A 130 7.36 -14.40 6.42
CA PRO A 130 6.94 -14.94 5.14
C PRO A 130 5.44 -14.71 4.95
N LEU A 131 5.06 -14.15 3.80
CA LEU A 131 3.65 -13.90 3.48
C LEU A 131 2.85 -15.18 3.20
N ALA A 132 3.54 -16.28 2.87
CA ALA A 132 2.95 -17.59 2.78
C ALA A 132 3.05 -18.26 4.16
N VAL A 133 1.92 -18.41 4.84
CA VAL A 133 1.81 -19.25 6.05
C VAL A 133 0.71 -20.27 5.78
N GLU A 134 0.97 -21.51 6.20
CA GLU A 134 0.32 -22.81 5.95
C GLU A 134 -1.21 -22.91 6.17
N SER A 135 -1.96 -21.80 6.27
CA SER A 135 -3.41 -21.82 6.58
C SER A 135 -4.23 -20.61 6.07
N GLY A 136 -3.72 -19.75 5.18
CA GLY A 136 -4.49 -18.58 4.73
C GLY A 136 -4.06 -17.95 3.40
N SER A 137 -4.91 -17.05 2.88
CA SER A 137 -4.65 -16.30 1.65
C SER A 137 -3.49 -15.30 1.85
N TRP A 138 -2.70 -15.05 0.80
CA TRP A 138 -1.60 -14.09 0.85
C TRP A 138 -2.07 -12.67 1.21
N GLN A 139 -3.31 -12.30 0.85
CA GLN A 139 -3.91 -11.02 1.20
C GLN A 139 -4.06 -10.84 2.71
N VAL A 140 -4.40 -11.90 3.44
CA VAL A 140 -4.45 -11.90 4.92
C VAL A 140 -3.08 -11.59 5.49
N SER A 141 -2.04 -12.25 4.98
CA SER A 141 -0.66 -12.02 5.45
C SER A 141 -0.19 -10.59 5.17
N PHE A 142 -0.56 -10.01 4.03
CA PHE A 142 -0.33 -8.58 3.76
C PHE A 142 -1.08 -7.68 4.74
N GLY A 143 -2.32 -8.02 5.10
CA GLY A 143 -3.07 -7.30 6.12
C GLY A 143 -2.30 -7.26 7.44
N ARG A 144 -1.75 -8.40 7.87
CA ARG A 144 -0.90 -8.46 9.08
C ARG A 144 0.39 -7.65 8.94
N ALA A 145 1.02 -7.68 7.76
CA ALA A 145 2.23 -6.89 7.49
C ALA A 145 1.93 -5.39 7.52
N TYR A 146 0.83 -4.94 6.91
CA TYR A 146 0.42 -3.53 6.93
C TYR A 146 0.04 -3.04 8.31
N ALA A 147 -0.64 -3.86 9.13
CA ALA A 147 -0.85 -3.55 10.54
C ALA A 147 0.48 -3.30 11.28
N ARG A 148 1.47 -4.18 11.10
CA ARG A 148 2.80 -3.99 11.72
C ARG A 148 3.50 -2.72 11.22
N LEU A 149 3.45 -2.45 9.92
CA LEU A 149 4.06 -1.26 9.32
C LEU A 149 3.35 0.05 9.69
N ALA A 150 2.05 0.01 9.96
CA ALA A 150 1.29 1.15 10.49
C ALA A 150 1.82 1.60 11.85
N LEU A 151 2.24 0.64 12.69
CA LEU A 151 2.79 0.88 14.03
C LEU A 151 4.28 1.18 14.04
N ALA A 152 4.99 0.74 13.00
CA ALA A 152 6.42 0.94 12.91
C ALA A 152 6.77 2.44 12.84
N SER A 153 7.79 2.83 13.61
CA SER A 153 8.32 4.20 13.67
C SER A 153 9.66 4.35 12.94
N GLY A 154 10.14 3.27 12.32
CA GLY A 154 11.36 3.27 11.51
C GLY A 154 11.20 4.15 10.27
N ARG A 155 12.31 4.55 9.67
CA ARG A 155 12.31 5.37 8.43
C ARG A 155 13.14 4.77 7.31
N ASP A 156 13.60 3.55 7.52
CA ASP A 156 14.45 2.84 6.58
C ASP A 156 13.60 2.16 5.51
N ARG A 157 14.08 2.27 4.28
CA ARG A 157 13.48 1.63 3.13
C ARG A 157 13.86 0.15 3.13
N HIS A 158 12.86 -0.72 3.07
CA HIS A 158 13.04 -2.16 3.01
C HIS A 158 12.24 -2.73 1.85
N THR A 159 12.87 -3.58 1.05
CA THR A 159 12.18 -4.34 0.00
C THR A 159 12.33 -5.81 0.34
N HIS A 160 11.22 -6.55 0.31
CA HIS A 160 11.24 -7.99 0.49
C HIS A 160 10.42 -8.66 -0.61
N GLN A 161 11.02 -9.69 -1.22
CA GLN A 161 10.36 -10.57 -2.18
C GLN A 161 9.94 -11.86 -1.47
N PHE A 162 8.72 -12.33 -1.72
CA PHE A 162 8.18 -13.54 -1.14
C PHE A 162 7.79 -14.51 -2.25
N PRO A 163 8.18 -15.79 -2.16
CA PRO A 163 7.70 -16.80 -3.09
C PRO A 163 6.19 -17.04 -2.87
N ARG A 164 5.45 -17.24 -3.95
CA ARG A 164 4.02 -17.58 -3.89
C ARG A 164 3.87 -19.10 -3.79
N ALA A 165 3.12 -19.58 -2.81
CA ALA A 165 2.92 -21.01 -2.57
C ALA A 165 1.95 -21.68 -3.57
N GLU A 166 1.01 -20.93 -4.17
CA GLU A 166 0.03 -21.47 -5.12
C GLU A 166 -0.29 -20.51 -6.28
N THR A 167 -0.17 -21.03 -7.50
CA THR A 167 -0.62 -20.45 -8.77
C THR A 167 -2.12 -20.66 -8.96
N ASN A 168 -2.92 -19.58 -9.03
CA ASN A 168 -4.22 -19.64 -9.73
C ASN A 168 -4.93 -18.28 -9.92
N SER A 169 -4.19 -17.16 -10.02
CA SER A 169 -4.78 -15.95 -10.60
C SER A 169 -3.74 -15.15 -11.37
N ASP A 170 -3.98 -14.97 -12.67
CA ASP A 170 -3.27 -14.08 -13.59
C ASP A 170 -3.43 -12.59 -13.24
N ALA A 171 -3.96 -12.28 -12.05
CA ALA A 171 -4.22 -10.92 -11.62
C ALA A 171 -2.93 -10.27 -11.12
N SER A 172 -2.38 -9.35 -11.92
CA SER A 172 -1.42 -8.37 -11.41
C SER A 172 -2.17 -7.34 -10.58
N GLU A 173 -2.03 -7.41 -9.26
CA GLU A 173 -2.64 -6.44 -8.35
C GLU A 173 -1.55 -5.61 -7.67
N LEU A 174 -1.84 -4.33 -7.41
CA LEU A 174 -1.06 -3.53 -6.50
C LEU A 174 -1.86 -3.30 -5.23
N SER A 175 -1.18 -3.39 -4.09
CA SER A 175 -1.72 -2.93 -2.82
C SER A 175 -0.89 -1.78 -2.26
N PHE A 176 -1.51 -1.02 -1.37
CA PHE A 176 -0.86 0.14 -0.77
C PHE A 176 -1.25 0.27 0.70
N LEU A 177 -0.37 0.95 1.43
CA LEU A 177 -0.63 1.53 2.74
C LEU A 177 -0.11 2.97 2.72
N VAL A 178 -0.97 3.92 3.04
CA VAL A 178 -0.67 5.37 3.04
C VAL A 178 -1.08 5.96 4.38
N LYS A 179 -0.32 6.95 4.83
CA LYS A 179 -0.71 7.88 5.89
C LYS A 179 -0.96 9.25 5.25
N VAL A 180 -2.19 9.75 5.31
CA VAL A 180 -2.56 11.12 4.88
C VAL A 180 -2.08 12.11 5.93
#